data_AF-A0A7S2A031-F1
#
_entry.id   AF-A0A7S2A031-F1
#
_cell.length_a   1.000
_cell.length_b   1.000
_cell.length_c   1.000
_cell.angle_alpha   90.00
_cell.angle_beta   90.00
_cell.angle_gamma   90.00
#
_symmetry.space_group_name_H-M   'P 1'
#
loop_
_entity.id
_entity.type
_entity.pdbx_description
1 polymer ?
#
loop_
_entity_poly.entity_id
_entity_poly.type
_entity_poly.pdbx_seq_one_letter_code
_entity_poly.pdbx_strand_id
1 'polypeptide(L)'
;TPSSPTVHPTASQKVFVSPQEEDAPHSPVVSLVTTRDTAPITPSSSWSDDDDTDTASPTKKRRLNPTKTTPLYSPRYTSKQKQGVPSSAIHDHDVVGEGIISSTQVSIVKTHFPERRGCLPYRASKVLLVIRNPYDVIDSYWNLCVTNTHTQTASQIVYDLYKDKFEGMAKSDMVVWCAFHEWWLKKCKEDDGIELCIVRYEDLILNMEVELARIVQFVLGGEEEEGEGLNDFWLWRVRHALSTNNTANLGSYKPRAATNGSSSIGKSLGKNRYPPHILRQMHDNADKKKENDNEEEEGEENISSMLEQFGYHVYKQNFPHNFQTNTPEEQQEEEDIKKQMHAIEKACFSGKKKKKKGTVRVNVGPEIRIPDDPYGRAMTAWRKQETDDGNVPFPTEQRGG
;
A
#
# COMPACT_ATOMS: atom_id res chain seq x y z
N THR A 1 -38.50 24.09 -58.70
CA THR A 1 -38.51 23.77 -57.27
C THR A 1 -37.89 22.40 -57.06
N PRO A 2 -36.63 22.30 -56.61
CA PRO A 2 -36.05 21.01 -56.27
C PRO A 2 -36.11 20.74 -54.77
N SER A 3 -36.48 19.49 -54.51
CA SER A 3 -36.64 18.70 -53.30
C SER A 3 -35.50 18.73 -52.27
N SER A 4 -35.89 18.82 -50.99
CA SER A 4 -35.07 18.53 -49.82
C SER A 4 -34.81 17.02 -49.66
N PRO A 5 -33.63 16.60 -49.14
CA PRO A 5 -33.41 15.22 -48.75
C PRO A 5 -33.79 14.97 -47.29
N THR A 6 -34.56 13.90 -47.08
CA THR A 6 -34.92 13.33 -45.78
C THR A 6 -33.73 12.57 -45.18
N VAL A 7 -33.31 12.93 -43.97
CA VAL A 7 -32.29 12.20 -43.20
C VAL A 7 -32.99 11.27 -42.21
N HIS A 8 -32.70 9.97 -42.30
CA HIS A 8 -33.10 8.97 -41.32
C HIS A 8 -32.15 8.96 -40.11
N PRO A 9 -32.64 8.77 -38.87
CA PRO A 9 -31.77 8.62 -37.70
C PRO A 9 -31.24 7.19 -37.61
N THR A 10 -29.91 7.06 -37.57
CA THR A 10 -29.20 5.81 -37.27
C THR A 10 -29.26 5.51 -35.78
N ALA A 11 -29.59 4.26 -35.45
CA ALA A 11 -29.72 3.74 -34.11
C ALA A 11 -28.40 3.84 -33.31
N SER A 12 -28.48 4.42 -32.11
CA SER A 12 -27.38 4.46 -31.15
C SER A 12 -27.11 3.06 -30.58
N GLN A 13 -25.91 2.52 -30.84
CA GLN A 13 -25.38 1.38 -30.12
C GLN A 13 -25.15 1.76 -28.65
N LYS A 14 -25.84 1.08 -27.73
CA LYS A 14 -25.52 1.10 -26.30
C LYS A 14 -24.24 0.28 -26.10
N VAL A 15 -23.14 0.98 -25.78
CA VAL A 15 -21.92 0.36 -25.27
C VAL A 15 -22.16 -0.02 -23.82
N PHE A 16 -22.16 -1.33 -23.54
CA PHE A 16 -22.19 -1.86 -22.19
C PHE A 16 -20.78 -1.70 -21.59
N VAL A 17 -20.62 -0.76 -20.65
CA VAL A 17 -19.41 -0.65 -19.83
C VAL A 17 -19.62 -1.52 -18.60
N SER A 18 -18.84 -2.58 -18.48
CA SER A 18 -18.82 -3.45 -17.29
C SER A 18 -18.04 -2.76 -16.18
N PRO A 19 -18.52 -2.71 -14.92
CA PRO A 19 -17.76 -2.13 -13.83
C PRO A 19 -16.67 -3.11 -13.36
N GLN A 20 -15.42 -2.83 -13.72
CA GLN A 20 -14.26 -3.45 -13.07
C GLN A 20 -13.99 -2.70 -11.75
N GLU A 21 -14.06 -3.41 -10.64
CA GLU A 21 -13.44 -2.99 -9.37
C GLU A 21 -11.94 -3.31 -9.49
N GLU A 22 -11.13 -2.31 -9.83
CA GLU A 22 -9.67 -2.39 -9.78
C GLU A 22 -9.15 -1.81 -8.46
N ASP A 23 -8.24 -2.55 -7.81
CA ASP A 23 -7.66 -2.22 -6.51
C ASP A 23 -6.49 -1.22 -6.62
N ALA A 24 -6.65 -0.08 -5.94
CA ALA A 24 -5.75 1.09 -5.92
C ALA A 24 -4.27 0.83 -5.52
N PRO A 25 -3.25 1.12 -6.37
CA PRO A 25 -1.81 1.16 -6.04
C PRO A 25 -1.25 2.41 -5.31
N HIS A 26 -2.07 3.28 -4.71
CA HIS A 26 -1.56 4.54 -4.09
C HIS A 26 -1.92 4.73 -2.61
N SER A 27 -2.27 3.66 -1.92
CA SER A 27 -2.11 3.58 -0.46
C SER A 27 -0.71 3.03 -0.17
N PRO A 28 -0.17 3.14 1.06
CA PRO A 28 1.05 2.44 1.42
C PRO A 28 0.98 0.97 0.96
N VAL A 29 2.05 0.49 0.34
CA VAL A 29 2.09 -0.86 -0.24
C VAL A 29 3.23 -1.63 0.37
N VAL A 30 2.93 -2.87 0.73
CA VAL A 30 3.95 -3.84 1.09
C VAL A 30 3.88 -4.98 0.10
N SER A 31 5.03 -5.33 -0.47
CA SER A 31 5.20 -6.56 -1.23
C SER A 31 5.90 -7.57 -0.32
N LEU A 32 5.36 -8.77 -0.22
CA LEU A 32 5.82 -9.78 0.73
C LEU A 32 6.35 -10.99 0.00
N VAL A 33 7.50 -11.51 0.43
CA VAL A 33 8.06 -12.74 -0.15
C VAL A 33 7.65 -13.93 0.71
N THR A 34 7.05 -14.95 0.08
CA THR A 34 6.63 -16.19 0.73
C THR A 34 7.61 -17.31 0.39
N THR A 35 8.11 -18.04 1.40
CA THR A 35 8.93 -19.24 1.18
C THR A 35 8.06 -20.46 0.86
N ARG A 36 8.57 -21.32 -0.02
CA ARG A 36 7.93 -22.53 -0.58
C ARG A 36 7.40 -23.54 0.44
N ASP A 37 7.79 -23.48 1.71
CA ASP A 37 7.44 -24.49 2.71
C ASP A 37 6.13 -24.23 3.48
N THR A 38 5.27 -23.32 2.99
CA THR A 38 3.99 -23.04 3.66
C THR A 38 2.83 -23.83 3.05
N ALA A 39 2.51 -24.95 3.69
CA ALA A 39 1.25 -25.65 3.45
C ALA A 39 0.05 -24.73 3.82
N PRO A 40 -1.06 -24.77 3.08
CA PRO A 40 -2.28 -24.06 3.48
C PRO A 40 -2.74 -24.57 4.86
N ILE A 41 -2.99 -23.63 5.76
CA ILE A 41 -3.49 -23.94 7.10
C ILE A 41 -4.92 -24.44 6.95
N THR A 42 -5.14 -25.74 7.11
CA THR A 42 -6.47 -26.28 7.41
C THR A 42 -6.83 -25.87 8.84
N PRO A 43 -8.06 -25.43 9.11
CA PRO A 43 -8.49 -25.20 10.49
C PRO A 43 -8.54 -26.55 11.21
N SER A 44 -7.52 -26.87 12.02
CA SER A 44 -7.54 -28.05 12.88
C SER A 44 -8.43 -27.79 14.09
N SER A 45 -9.59 -28.43 14.13
CA SER A 45 -10.40 -28.55 15.33
C SER A 45 -9.82 -29.63 16.24
N SER A 46 -9.09 -29.24 17.28
CA SER A 46 -8.80 -30.12 18.42
C SER A 46 -8.25 -29.29 19.58
N TRP A 47 -9.14 -28.76 20.41
CA TRP A 47 -8.86 -28.46 21.81
C TRP A 47 -10.05 -29.01 22.58
N SER A 48 -9.85 -30.15 23.22
CA SER A 48 -10.74 -30.72 24.23
C SER A 48 -9.89 -31.28 25.37
N ASP A 49 -10.48 -31.15 26.56
CA ASP A 49 -10.17 -31.76 27.85
C ASP A 49 -9.01 -31.12 28.63
N ASP A 50 -9.04 -30.94 29.96
CA ASP A 50 -10.05 -30.89 31.02
C ASP A 50 -9.26 -30.44 32.28
N ASP A 51 -9.92 -29.79 33.25
CA ASP A 51 -9.99 -30.15 34.69
C ASP A 51 -10.28 -28.96 35.63
N ASP A 52 -11.50 -29.00 36.18
CA ASP A 52 -11.96 -28.83 37.57
C ASP A 52 -11.26 -27.89 38.58
N THR A 53 -12.06 -27.03 39.22
CA THR A 53 -12.53 -27.31 40.60
C THR A 53 -13.62 -26.34 41.10
N ASP A 54 -14.52 -26.96 41.89
CA ASP A 54 -15.75 -26.49 42.54
C ASP A 54 -15.67 -25.26 43.46
N THR A 55 -16.80 -24.54 43.59
CA THR A 55 -17.44 -24.30 44.91
C THR A 55 -18.88 -23.76 44.79
N ALA A 56 -19.73 -24.26 45.69
CA ALA A 56 -21.18 -24.28 45.65
C ALA A 56 -21.91 -23.00 46.14
N SER A 57 -23.15 -22.78 45.64
CA SER A 57 -24.38 -22.77 46.49
C SER A 57 -25.66 -22.37 45.72
N PRO A 58 -26.87 -22.73 46.23
CA PRO A 58 -28.01 -23.06 45.37
C PRO A 58 -29.18 -22.07 45.48
N THR A 59 -30.01 -21.94 44.42
CA THR A 59 -31.45 -21.69 44.61
C THR A 59 -32.31 -21.97 43.37
N LYS A 60 -33.33 -22.81 43.59
CA LYS A 60 -34.69 -22.86 42.99
C LYS A 60 -34.88 -23.10 41.48
N LYS A 61 -35.16 -24.38 41.21
CA LYS A 61 -36.08 -24.98 40.23
C LYS A 61 -37.07 -24.03 39.52
N ARG A 62 -37.03 -24.04 38.18
CA ARG A 62 -38.22 -24.02 37.33
C ARG A 62 -37.97 -24.82 36.04
N ARG A 63 -38.65 -25.96 35.93
CA ARG A 63 -38.67 -26.83 34.73
C ARG A 63 -39.40 -26.11 33.59
N LEU A 64 -38.74 -25.95 32.45
CA LEU A 64 -39.36 -25.77 31.14
C LEU A 64 -38.66 -26.69 30.14
N ASN A 65 -39.46 -27.35 29.30
CA ASN A 65 -39.05 -28.36 28.33
C ASN A 65 -38.10 -27.77 27.26
N PRO A 66 -37.07 -28.51 26.81
CA PRO A 66 -36.22 -28.08 25.70
C PRO A 66 -36.90 -28.41 24.36
N THR A 67 -37.39 -27.38 23.67
CA THR A 67 -37.61 -27.44 22.22
C THR A 67 -36.27 -27.50 21.51
N LYS A 68 -36.14 -28.49 20.61
CA LYS A 68 -35.02 -28.71 19.69
C LYS A 68 -34.51 -27.39 19.09
N THR A 69 -33.33 -26.95 19.52
CA THR A 69 -32.53 -25.93 18.84
C THR A 69 -31.82 -26.58 17.65
N THR A 70 -32.32 -26.30 16.46
CA THR A 70 -31.61 -26.48 15.19
C THR A 70 -30.35 -25.60 15.22
N PRO A 71 -29.15 -26.11 14.91
CA PRO A 71 -27.98 -25.25 14.83
C PRO A 71 -28.13 -24.29 13.65
N LEU A 72 -28.14 -23.01 13.98
CA LEU A 72 -27.99 -21.88 13.08
C LEU A 72 -26.64 -22.01 12.34
N TYR A 73 -26.75 -22.00 11.01
CA TYR A 73 -25.81 -21.33 10.12
C TYR A 73 -24.33 -21.74 10.23
N SER A 74 -23.99 -22.88 9.61
CA SER A 74 -22.64 -23.07 9.05
C SER A 74 -22.56 -22.25 7.76
N PRO A 75 -21.69 -21.23 7.62
CA PRO A 75 -21.47 -20.62 6.33
C PRO A 75 -20.72 -21.64 5.47
N ARG A 76 -21.46 -22.34 4.60
CA ARG A 76 -20.84 -22.96 3.43
C ARG A 76 -20.31 -21.82 2.58
N TYR A 77 -19.01 -21.57 2.66
CA TYR A 77 -18.28 -20.91 1.59
C TYR A 77 -18.39 -21.81 0.36
N THR A 78 -19.49 -21.68 -0.38
CA THR A 78 -19.49 -22.07 -1.79
C THR A 78 -18.57 -21.08 -2.47
N SER A 79 -17.38 -21.53 -2.88
CA SER A 79 -16.55 -20.82 -3.84
C SER A 79 -17.33 -20.69 -5.14
N LYS A 80 -18.24 -19.72 -5.21
CA LYS A 80 -18.61 -19.16 -6.50
C LYS A 80 -17.33 -18.50 -6.98
N GLN A 81 -16.59 -19.20 -7.84
CA GLN A 81 -15.66 -18.57 -8.75
C GLN A 81 -16.46 -17.45 -9.43
N LYS A 82 -16.33 -16.22 -8.91
CA LYS A 82 -16.67 -15.03 -9.69
C LYS A 82 -15.90 -15.22 -10.99
N GLN A 83 -16.59 -15.19 -12.12
CA GLN A 83 -15.98 -15.29 -13.44
C GLN A 83 -14.77 -14.34 -13.43
N GLY A 84 -13.59 -14.95 -13.42
CA GLY A 84 -12.35 -14.20 -13.40
C GLY A 84 -12.29 -13.32 -14.63
N VAL A 85 -11.52 -12.25 -14.53
CA VAL A 85 -11.10 -11.46 -15.69
C VAL A 85 -10.68 -12.44 -16.79
N PRO A 86 -11.22 -12.32 -18.03
CA PRO A 86 -10.94 -13.27 -19.08
C PRO A 86 -9.42 -13.41 -19.23
N SER A 87 -8.93 -14.66 -19.24
CA SER A 87 -7.50 -15.01 -19.26
C SER A 87 -6.70 -14.25 -20.33
N SER A 88 -7.34 -13.85 -21.43
CA SER A 88 -6.74 -13.02 -22.47
C SER A 88 -6.32 -11.64 -21.95
N ALA A 89 -7.14 -10.94 -21.16
CA ALA A 89 -6.81 -9.60 -20.66
C ALA A 89 -5.65 -9.61 -19.64
N ILE A 90 -5.49 -10.70 -18.88
CA ILE A 90 -4.36 -10.90 -17.97
C ILE A 90 -3.06 -11.14 -18.76
N HIS A 91 -3.14 -11.92 -19.84
CA HIS A 91 -2.01 -12.16 -20.74
C HIS A 91 -1.63 -10.92 -21.55
N ASP A 92 -2.62 -10.12 -21.97
CA ASP A 92 -2.41 -8.91 -22.77
C ASP A 92 -1.77 -7.76 -21.97
N HIS A 93 -1.81 -7.82 -20.63
CA HIS A 93 -1.21 -6.82 -19.75
C HIS A 93 0.01 -7.31 -18.96
N ASP A 94 0.51 -8.52 -19.28
CA ASP A 94 1.68 -9.15 -18.64
C ASP A 94 1.56 -9.25 -17.10
N VAL A 95 0.32 -9.27 -16.59
CA VAL A 95 -0.01 -9.44 -15.15
C VAL A 95 -0.24 -10.92 -14.81
N VAL A 96 0.47 -11.82 -15.50
CA VAL A 96 0.36 -13.27 -15.32
C VAL A 96 0.70 -13.63 -13.87
N GLY A 97 -0.31 -13.97 -13.08
CA GLY A 97 -0.16 -14.24 -11.63
C GLY A 97 -1.05 -13.38 -10.73
N GLU A 98 -1.59 -12.25 -11.23
CA GLU A 98 -2.51 -11.43 -10.47
C GLU A 98 -3.80 -12.23 -10.13
N GLY A 99 -4.14 -12.29 -8.84
CA GLY A 99 -5.27 -13.09 -8.35
C GLY A 99 -5.04 -14.62 -8.30
N ILE A 100 -3.86 -15.12 -8.72
CA ILE A 100 -3.49 -16.52 -8.50
C ILE A 100 -3.09 -16.70 -7.04
N ILE A 101 -3.80 -17.57 -6.33
CA ILE A 101 -3.53 -17.89 -4.92
C ILE A 101 -3.02 -19.32 -4.87
N SER A 102 -1.72 -19.49 -5.04
CA SER A 102 -1.06 -20.79 -4.94
C SER A 102 0.21 -20.64 -4.12
N SER A 103 0.23 -21.21 -2.92
CA SER A 103 1.37 -21.12 -1.99
C SER A 103 2.64 -21.77 -2.52
N THR A 104 2.54 -22.58 -3.58
CA THR A 104 3.68 -23.22 -4.25
C THR A 104 4.17 -22.49 -5.50
N GLN A 105 3.39 -21.54 -6.02
CA GLN A 105 3.66 -20.86 -7.30
C GLN A 105 3.83 -19.34 -7.18
N VAL A 106 3.41 -18.74 -6.07
CA VAL A 106 3.55 -17.31 -5.83
C VAL A 106 4.70 -17.09 -4.86
N SER A 107 5.73 -16.37 -5.30
CA SER A 107 6.86 -15.99 -4.45
C SER A 107 6.69 -14.59 -3.85
N ILE A 108 5.83 -13.74 -4.42
CA ILE A 108 5.65 -12.34 -4.01
C ILE A 108 4.15 -12.00 -3.96
N VAL A 109 3.69 -11.44 -2.84
CA VAL A 109 2.30 -11.03 -2.62
C VAL A 109 2.25 -9.55 -2.26
N LYS A 110 1.57 -8.74 -3.07
CA LYS A 110 1.24 -7.35 -2.76
C LYS A 110 0.12 -7.29 -1.71
N THR A 111 0.24 -6.39 -0.74
CA THR A 111 -0.81 -6.11 0.24
C THR A 111 -0.86 -4.65 0.65
N HIS A 112 -2.05 -4.24 1.08
CA HIS A 112 -2.31 -2.97 1.76
C HIS A 112 -2.69 -3.19 3.24
N PHE A 113 -2.57 -4.41 3.75
CA PHE A 113 -2.74 -4.66 5.18
C PHE A 113 -1.63 -3.95 5.97
N PRO A 114 -1.92 -3.32 7.12
CA PRO A 114 -3.20 -3.32 7.84
C PRO A 114 -4.15 -2.16 7.52
N GLU A 115 -3.93 -1.35 6.47
CA GLU A 115 -4.93 -0.35 6.07
C GLU A 115 -6.26 -1.00 5.69
N ARG A 116 -6.19 -2.07 4.90
CA ARG A 116 -7.33 -2.92 4.56
C ARG A 116 -6.93 -4.39 4.51
N ARG A 117 -7.85 -5.27 4.91
CA ARG A 117 -7.68 -6.71 4.88
C ARG A 117 -7.89 -7.23 3.46
N GLY A 118 -6.95 -8.04 2.98
CA GLY A 118 -7.11 -8.82 1.76
C GLY A 118 -8.07 -10.01 1.95
N CYS A 119 -8.18 -10.84 0.89
CA CYS A 119 -9.14 -11.94 0.86
C CYS A 119 -8.81 -13.06 1.87
N LEU A 120 -7.55 -13.49 1.95
CA LEU A 120 -7.13 -14.63 2.77
C LEU A 120 -5.88 -14.33 3.62
N PRO A 121 -5.76 -14.91 4.82
CA PRO A 121 -4.53 -14.89 5.60
C PRO A 121 -3.42 -15.70 4.94
N TYR A 122 -2.19 -15.22 5.07
CA TYR A 122 -0.99 -15.94 4.62
C TYR A 122 0.22 -15.61 5.50
N ARG A 123 1.31 -16.37 5.31
CA ARG A 123 2.58 -16.16 6.02
C ARG A 123 3.62 -15.62 5.06
N ALA A 124 4.41 -14.65 5.49
CA ALA A 124 5.55 -14.13 4.74
C ALA A 124 6.82 -14.19 5.60
N SER A 125 7.95 -14.49 4.96
CA SER A 125 9.27 -14.55 5.62
C SER A 125 10.09 -13.29 5.39
N LYS A 126 9.77 -12.52 4.33
CA LYS A 126 10.40 -11.23 4.05
C LYS A 126 9.36 -10.18 3.71
N VAL A 127 9.69 -8.94 4.02
CA VAL A 127 8.88 -7.75 3.81
C VAL A 127 9.65 -6.77 2.94
N LEU A 128 9.09 -6.39 1.80
CA LEU A 128 9.53 -5.26 1.01
C LEU A 128 8.51 -4.13 1.21
N LEU A 129 8.89 -3.14 2.02
CA LEU A 129 8.06 -2.00 2.36
C LEU A 129 8.34 -0.86 1.39
N VAL A 130 7.40 -0.60 0.48
CA VAL A 130 7.51 0.49 -0.47
C VAL A 130 6.88 1.74 0.12
N ILE A 131 7.71 2.77 0.28
CA ILE A 131 7.34 4.04 0.90
C ILE A 131 7.36 5.12 -0.17
N ARG A 132 6.43 6.05 -0.12
CA ARG A 132 6.41 7.23 -0.98
C ARG A 132 6.00 8.44 -0.16
N ASN A 133 6.48 9.61 -0.54
CA ASN A 133 6.14 10.84 0.17
C ASN A 133 4.60 11.01 0.29
N PRO A 134 4.08 11.28 1.50
CA PRO A 134 2.64 11.22 1.77
C PRO A 134 1.86 12.28 0.99
N TYR A 135 2.46 13.43 0.67
CA TYR A 135 1.80 14.51 -0.07
C TYR A 135 1.40 14.06 -1.49
N ASP A 136 2.31 13.39 -2.21
CA ASP A 136 2.00 12.89 -3.55
C ASP A 136 1.12 11.63 -3.51
N VAL A 137 1.23 10.82 -2.46
CA VAL A 137 0.39 9.63 -2.22
C VAL A 137 -1.07 10.04 -2.03
N ILE A 138 -1.34 10.98 -1.12
CA ILE A 138 -2.68 11.48 -0.78
C ILE A 138 -3.32 12.17 -1.99
N ASP A 139 -2.60 13.04 -2.70
CA ASP A 139 -3.09 13.68 -3.92
C ASP A 139 -3.37 12.62 -5.01
N SER A 140 -2.49 11.64 -5.18
CA SER A 140 -2.73 10.56 -6.14
C SER A 140 -3.93 9.69 -5.77
N TYR A 141 -4.19 9.48 -4.47
CA TYR A 141 -5.36 8.76 -3.99
C TYR A 141 -6.65 9.57 -4.21
N TRP A 142 -6.64 10.88 -3.94
CA TRP A 142 -7.74 11.78 -4.30
C TRP A 142 -8.12 11.67 -5.77
N ASN A 143 -7.13 11.81 -6.66
CA ASN A 143 -7.37 11.73 -8.10
C ASN A 143 -7.94 10.37 -8.50
N LEU A 144 -7.48 9.28 -7.91
CA LEU A 144 -8.06 7.96 -8.14
C LEU A 144 -9.51 7.89 -7.67
N CYS A 145 -9.79 8.34 -6.45
CA CYS A 145 -11.13 8.32 -5.87
C CYS A 145 -12.13 9.14 -6.69
N VAL A 146 -11.70 10.27 -7.24
CA VAL A 146 -12.52 11.22 -7.99
C VAL A 146 -12.70 10.81 -9.45
N THR A 147 -11.65 10.30 -10.10
CA THR A 147 -11.69 9.96 -11.54
C THR A 147 -11.98 8.49 -11.81
N ASN A 148 -11.85 7.62 -10.80
CA ASN A 148 -11.92 6.17 -10.93
C ASN A 148 -10.90 5.60 -11.94
N THR A 149 -9.77 6.29 -12.14
CA THR A 149 -8.68 5.86 -13.02
C THR A 149 -7.32 6.35 -12.51
N HIS A 150 -6.25 5.65 -12.90
CA HIS A 150 -4.87 6.02 -12.61
C HIS A 150 -4.25 7.00 -13.62
N THR A 151 -4.92 7.19 -14.76
CA THR A 151 -4.36 7.92 -15.90
C THR A 151 -4.84 9.36 -16.00
N GLN A 152 -5.84 9.75 -15.23
CA GLN A 152 -6.40 11.11 -15.22
C GLN A 152 -6.10 11.83 -13.92
N THR A 153 -6.26 13.16 -13.95
CA THR A 153 -6.16 14.03 -12.78
C THR A 153 -7.39 14.93 -12.78
N ALA A 154 -8.01 15.13 -11.63
CA ALA A 154 -9.13 16.04 -11.50
C ALA A 154 -8.69 17.46 -11.83
N SER A 155 -9.51 18.22 -12.56
CA SER A 155 -9.20 19.61 -12.86
C SER A 155 -9.20 20.46 -11.58
N GLN A 156 -8.56 21.63 -11.61
CA GLN A 156 -8.48 22.52 -10.44
C GLN A 156 -9.87 22.86 -9.87
N ILE A 157 -10.88 23.02 -10.72
CA ILE A 157 -12.26 23.32 -10.32
C ILE A 157 -12.81 22.27 -9.34
N VAL A 158 -12.42 21.00 -9.48
CA VAL A 158 -12.87 19.93 -8.57
C VAL A 158 -12.23 20.09 -7.19
N TYR A 159 -10.96 20.49 -7.12
CA TYR A 159 -10.30 20.77 -5.83
C TYR A 159 -10.92 21.98 -5.16
N ASP A 160 -11.25 23.02 -5.92
CA ASP A 160 -11.87 24.23 -5.38
C ASP A 160 -13.29 23.93 -4.87
N LEU A 161 -14.08 23.18 -5.64
CA LEU A 161 -15.45 22.81 -5.28
C LEU A 161 -15.51 21.88 -4.05
N TYR A 162 -14.60 20.92 -3.95
CA TYR A 162 -14.57 19.93 -2.87
C TYR A 162 -13.38 20.11 -1.92
N LYS A 163 -12.96 21.36 -1.72
CA LYS A 163 -11.80 21.72 -0.90
C LYS A 163 -11.85 21.09 0.49
N ASP A 164 -12.96 21.27 1.20
CA ASP A 164 -13.11 20.75 2.57
C ASP A 164 -13.05 19.22 2.61
N LYS A 165 -13.55 18.54 1.57
CA LYS A 165 -13.49 17.08 1.45
C LYS A 165 -12.06 16.61 1.23
N PHE A 166 -11.30 17.26 0.33
CA PHE A 166 -9.88 16.97 0.10
C PHE A 166 -9.04 17.23 1.35
N GLU A 167 -9.20 18.38 1.99
CA GLU A 167 -8.45 18.74 3.20
C GLU A 167 -8.74 17.78 4.36
N GLY A 168 -10.01 17.41 4.55
CA GLY A 168 -10.40 16.39 5.52
C GLY A 168 -9.76 15.03 5.23
N MET A 169 -9.77 14.60 3.96
CA MET A 169 -9.14 13.35 3.54
C MET A 169 -7.62 13.39 3.77
N ALA A 170 -6.95 14.49 3.43
CA ALA A 170 -5.50 14.63 3.60
C ALA A 170 -5.07 14.50 5.07
N LYS A 171 -5.85 15.05 6.00
CA LYS A 171 -5.60 14.91 7.44
C LYS A 171 -5.79 13.47 7.91
N SER A 172 -6.88 12.82 7.50
CA SER A 172 -7.16 11.43 7.85
C SER A 172 -6.08 10.49 7.28
N ASP A 173 -5.76 10.65 6.01
CA ASP A 173 -4.83 9.78 5.30
C ASP A 173 -3.38 9.96 5.76
N MET A 174 -3.00 11.13 6.28
CA MET A 174 -1.70 11.29 6.95
C MET A 174 -1.59 10.40 8.20
N VAL A 175 -2.67 10.31 9.01
CA VAL A 175 -2.70 9.43 10.19
C VAL A 175 -2.62 7.96 9.75
N VAL A 176 -3.36 7.58 8.71
CA VAL A 176 -3.32 6.22 8.17
C VAL A 176 -1.94 5.89 7.60
N TRP A 177 -1.31 6.83 6.89
CA TRP A 177 0.05 6.66 6.37
C TRP A 177 1.04 6.44 7.50
N CYS A 178 1.02 7.24 8.57
CA CYS A 178 1.90 7.06 9.73
C CYS A 178 1.67 5.70 10.39
N ALA A 179 0.41 5.39 10.72
CA ALA A 179 0.03 4.14 11.39
C ALA A 179 0.41 2.90 10.58
N PHE A 180 0.30 2.95 9.25
CA PHE A 180 0.68 1.83 8.38
C PHE A 180 2.17 1.53 8.46
N HIS A 181 3.01 2.55 8.30
CA HIS A 181 4.45 2.36 8.30
C HIS A 181 4.96 1.98 9.70
N GLU A 182 4.43 2.62 10.75
CA GLU A 182 4.70 2.24 12.13
C GLU A 182 4.38 0.76 12.38
N TRP A 183 3.24 0.29 11.89
CA TRP A 183 2.83 -1.10 12.09
C TRP A 183 3.83 -2.06 11.47
N TRP A 184 4.26 -1.83 10.22
CA TRP A 184 5.23 -2.71 9.56
C TRP A 184 6.62 -2.65 10.19
N LEU A 185 7.09 -1.46 10.55
CA LEU A 185 8.36 -1.29 11.26
C LEU A 185 8.34 -2.00 12.61
N LYS A 186 7.29 -1.79 13.40
CA LYS A 186 7.08 -2.46 14.69
C LYS A 186 6.98 -3.97 14.51
N LYS A 187 6.18 -4.43 13.56
CA LYS A 187 5.93 -5.86 13.34
C LYS A 187 7.20 -6.61 12.95
N CYS A 188 8.02 -6.04 12.06
CA CYS A 188 9.30 -6.64 11.67
C CYS A 188 10.36 -6.56 12.77
N LYS A 189 10.30 -5.55 13.65
CA LYS A 189 11.20 -5.42 14.80
C LYS A 189 10.85 -6.41 15.92
N GLU A 190 9.56 -6.59 16.22
CA GLU A 190 9.07 -7.44 17.31
C GLU A 190 9.03 -8.93 16.94
N ASP A 191 8.60 -9.25 15.72
CA ASP A 191 8.57 -10.64 15.25
C ASP A 191 9.99 -11.06 14.85
N ASP A 192 10.67 -11.74 15.76
CA ASP A 192 12.02 -12.25 15.56
C ASP A 192 12.18 -13.01 14.23
N GLY A 193 13.13 -12.56 13.40
CA GLY A 193 13.58 -13.27 12.21
C GLY A 193 12.82 -12.96 10.91
N ILE A 194 12.06 -11.87 10.85
CA ILE A 194 11.46 -11.37 9.60
C ILE A 194 12.37 -10.34 8.96
N GLU A 195 12.85 -10.62 7.76
CA GLU A 195 13.67 -9.66 7.00
C GLU A 195 12.79 -8.53 6.43
N LEU A 196 13.24 -7.28 6.53
CA LEU A 196 12.57 -6.08 6.00
C LEU A 196 13.55 -5.31 5.12
N CYS A 197 13.12 -4.98 3.90
CA CYS A 197 13.79 -4.07 2.99
C CYS A 197 12.88 -2.88 2.77
N ILE A 198 13.37 -1.68 3.10
CA ILE A 198 12.63 -0.44 2.91
C ILE A 198 13.04 0.16 1.57
N VAL A 199 12.08 0.48 0.72
CA VAL A 199 12.32 1.07 -0.60
C VAL A 199 11.54 2.37 -0.70
N ARG A 200 12.22 3.51 -0.75
CA ARG A 200 11.55 4.77 -1.07
C ARG A 200 11.32 4.85 -2.58
N TYR A 201 10.13 5.26 -2.97
CA TYR A 201 9.77 5.50 -4.36
C TYR A 201 10.70 6.53 -4.99
N GLU A 202 11.07 7.56 -4.23
CA GLU A 202 11.98 8.61 -4.64
C GLU A 202 13.37 8.05 -5.00
N ASP A 203 13.92 7.15 -4.18
CA ASP A 203 15.20 6.48 -4.47
C ASP A 203 15.07 5.60 -5.71
N LEU A 204 13.96 4.87 -5.84
CA LEU A 204 13.71 4.00 -6.97
C LEU A 204 13.62 4.76 -8.31
N ILE A 205 13.13 6.00 -8.30
CA ILE A 205 13.05 6.81 -9.52
C ILE A 205 14.33 7.60 -9.82
N LEU A 206 15.14 7.90 -8.80
CA LEU A 206 16.41 8.60 -8.95
C LEU A 206 17.55 7.63 -9.33
N ASN A 207 17.57 6.45 -8.72
CA ASN A 207 18.65 5.46 -8.81
C ASN A 207 18.11 4.06 -9.16
N MET A 208 17.30 3.98 -10.22
CA MET A 208 16.49 2.79 -10.54
C MET A 208 17.29 1.49 -10.67
N GLU A 209 18.45 1.49 -11.33
CA GLU A 209 19.29 0.29 -11.46
C GLU A 209 19.78 -0.22 -10.10
N VAL A 210 20.28 0.70 -9.26
CA VAL A 210 20.83 0.39 -7.94
C VAL A 210 19.73 -0.15 -7.02
N GLU A 211 18.59 0.54 -6.95
CA GLU A 211 17.48 0.12 -6.09
C GLU A 211 16.86 -1.20 -6.56
N LEU A 212 16.66 -1.41 -7.87
CA LEU A 212 16.17 -2.70 -8.37
C LEU A 212 17.16 -3.83 -8.10
N ALA A 213 18.46 -3.59 -8.24
CA ALA A 213 19.47 -4.59 -7.93
C ALA A 213 19.44 -4.98 -6.44
N ARG A 214 19.36 -3.98 -5.54
CA ARG A 214 19.22 -4.19 -4.09
C ARG A 214 17.96 -4.98 -3.73
N ILE A 215 16.83 -4.65 -4.37
CA ILE A 215 15.55 -5.36 -4.18
C ILE A 215 15.67 -6.83 -4.63
N VAL A 216 16.24 -7.08 -5.82
CA VAL A 216 16.41 -8.44 -6.34
C VAL A 216 17.33 -9.24 -5.43
N GLN A 217 18.43 -8.65 -4.97
CA GLN A 217 19.35 -9.27 -4.01
C GLN A 217 18.62 -9.67 -2.72
N PHE A 218 17.85 -8.74 -2.13
CA PHE A 218 17.06 -9.00 -0.93
C PHE A 218 16.05 -10.14 -1.12
N VAL A 219 15.30 -10.13 -2.23
CA VAL A 219 14.29 -11.15 -2.52
C VAL A 219 14.92 -12.54 -2.66
N LEU A 220 16.06 -12.64 -3.35
CA LEU A 220 16.73 -13.92 -3.61
C LEU A 220 17.46 -14.48 -2.38
N GLY A 221 17.80 -13.64 -1.40
CA GLY A 221 18.34 -14.07 -0.12
C GLY A 221 19.70 -14.74 -0.22
N GLY A 222 20.60 -14.19 -1.05
CA GLY A 222 22.01 -14.58 -1.01
C GLY A 222 22.58 -14.24 0.37
N GLU A 223 23.10 -15.24 1.08
CA GLU A 223 23.97 -14.97 2.23
C GLU A 223 25.13 -14.13 1.68
N GLU A 224 25.22 -12.88 2.10
CA GLU A 224 26.35 -12.04 1.79
C GLU A 224 27.61 -12.74 2.31
N GLU A 225 28.45 -13.24 1.42
CA GLU A 225 29.87 -13.02 1.68
C GLU A 225 30.07 -11.52 1.54
N GLU A 226 30.35 -10.83 2.66
CA GLU A 226 30.53 -9.38 2.72
C GLU A 226 31.33 -8.88 1.51
N GLY A 227 30.67 -8.15 0.60
CA GLY A 227 31.32 -7.53 -0.57
C GLY A 227 30.97 -8.13 -1.94
N GLU A 228 30.28 -9.27 -2.01
CA GLU A 228 29.79 -9.78 -3.30
C GLU A 228 28.46 -9.10 -3.65
N GLY A 229 28.49 -8.17 -4.61
CA GLY A 229 27.29 -7.53 -5.15
C GLY A 229 26.34 -8.53 -5.84
N LEU A 230 25.22 -8.03 -6.37
CA LEU A 230 24.28 -8.85 -7.12
C LEU A 230 25.00 -9.60 -8.27
N ASN A 231 24.84 -10.92 -8.34
CA ASN A 231 25.43 -11.75 -9.39
C ASN A 231 25.18 -11.17 -10.79
N ASP A 232 26.22 -11.21 -11.65
CA ASP A 232 26.22 -10.64 -13.01
C ASP A 232 24.99 -11.00 -13.85
N PHE A 233 24.45 -12.22 -13.70
CA PHE A 233 23.25 -12.64 -14.39
C PHE A 233 22.03 -11.79 -14.01
N TRP A 234 21.82 -11.55 -12.72
CA TRP A 234 20.68 -10.76 -12.24
C TRP A 234 20.89 -9.27 -12.48
N LEU A 235 22.12 -8.79 -12.35
CA LEU A 235 22.46 -7.42 -12.71
C LEU A 235 22.20 -7.16 -14.20
N TRP A 236 22.59 -8.10 -15.07
CA TRP A 236 22.25 -8.05 -16.49
C TRP A 236 20.73 -8.04 -16.72
N ARG A 237 19.96 -8.85 -15.99
CA ARG A 237 18.48 -8.86 -16.08
C ARG A 237 17.87 -7.50 -15.71
N VAL A 238 18.35 -6.87 -14.64
CA VAL A 238 17.93 -5.53 -14.24
C VAL A 238 18.23 -4.52 -15.35
N ARG A 239 19.49 -4.47 -15.82
CA ARG A 239 19.90 -3.59 -16.93
C ARG A 239 19.09 -3.84 -18.19
N HIS A 240 18.81 -5.09 -18.51
CA HIS A 240 18.02 -5.46 -19.67
C HIS A 240 16.60 -4.90 -19.56
N ALA A 241 15.93 -5.11 -18.41
CA ALA A 241 14.59 -4.58 -18.14
C ALA A 241 14.53 -3.05 -18.20
N LEU A 242 15.60 -2.36 -17.78
CA LEU A 242 15.72 -0.91 -17.87
C LEU A 242 15.99 -0.42 -19.30
N SER A 243 16.78 -1.18 -20.08
CA SER A 243 17.13 -0.82 -21.47
C SER A 243 15.98 -1.02 -22.45
N THR A 244 15.05 -1.92 -22.13
CA THR A 244 13.86 -2.16 -22.94
C THR A 244 12.92 -0.97 -22.77
N ASN A 245 13.17 0.10 -23.54
CA ASN A 245 12.27 1.25 -23.71
C ASN A 245 10.87 0.86 -24.26
N ASN A 246 10.63 -0.43 -24.49
CA ASN A 246 9.35 -0.98 -24.89
C ASN A 246 8.38 -1.03 -23.71
N THR A 247 8.05 0.16 -23.20
CA THR A 247 6.97 0.37 -22.23
C THR A 247 5.59 -0.02 -22.78
N ALA A 248 5.48 -0.32 -24.07
CA ALA A 248 4.24 -0.85 -24.65
C ALA A 248 3.88 -2.24 -24.10
N ASN A 249 4.86 -2.99 -23.58
CA ASN A 249 4.66 -4.31 -23.00
C ASN A 249 4.51 -4.28 -21.46
N LEU A 250 4.70 -3.13 -20.79
CA LEU A 250 4.52 -3.00 -19.32
C LEU A 250 3.03 -2.91 -18.90
N GLY A 251 2.11 -3.32 -19.79
CA GLY A 251 0.67 -3.20 -19.58
C GLY A 251 0.19 -1.74 -19.55
N SER A 252 -0.87 -1.49 -18.78
CA SER A 252 -1.53 -0.18 -18.66
C SER A 252 -0.70 0.89 -17.93
N TYR A 253 0.42 0.52 -17.31
CA TYR A 253 1.22 1.42 -16.48
C TYR A 253 2.54 1.78 -17.16
N LYS A 254 2.62 3.00 -17.72
CA LYS A 254 3.89 3.61 -18.10
C LYS A 254 4.49 4.33 -16.89
N PRO A 255 5.66 3.92 -16.36
CA PRO A 255 6.29 4.61 -15.24
C PRO A 255 6.62 6.06 -15.63
N ARG A 256 5.96 7.02 -14.98
CA ARG A 256 6.15 8.48 -15.20
C ARG A 256 7.55 8.99 -14.83
N ALA A 257 8.35 8.15 -14.19
CA ALA A 257 9.66 8.48 -13.65
C ALA A 257 10.69 8.81 -14.74
N ALA A 258 10.60 8.15 -15.90
CA ALA A 258 11.63 8.24 -16.94
C ALA A 258 11.72 9.63 -17.60
N THR A 259 10.64 10.41 -17.66
CA THR A 259 10.66 11.71 -18.35
C THR A 259 10.94 12.90 -17.45
N ASN A 260 10.66 12.80 -16.15
CA ASN A 260 10.62 13.97 -15.27
C ASN A 260 11.65 13.95 -14.12
N GLY A 261 12.33 12.83 -13.85
CA GLY A 261 13.38 12.76 -12.83
C GLY A 261 12.96 13.34 -11.47
N SER A 262 13.87 14.10 -10.83
CA SER A 262 13.65 14.76 -9.53
C SER A 262 12.51 15.78 -9.53
N SER A 263 12.12 16.34 -10.68
CA SER A 263 10.96 17.26 -10.77
C SER A 263 9.62 16.59 -10.44
N SER A 264 9.60 15.26 -10.38
CA SER A 264 8.41 14.49 -10.00
C SER A 264 8.18 14.32 -8.51
N ILE A 265 9.18 14.64 -7.68
CA ILE A 265 9.14 14.50 -6.22
C ILE A 265 8.48 15.75 -5.61
N GLY A 266 7.45 15.54 -4.79
CA GLY A 266 6.74 16.63 -4.12
C GLY A 266 5.91 17.50 -5.06
N LYS A 267 5.48 16.94 -6.20
CA LYS A 267 4.64 17.63 -7.19
C LYS A 267 3.38 18.22 -6.57
N SER A 268 2.77 17.52 -5.60
CA SER A 268 1.54 17.97 -4.95
C SER A 268 1.77 19.19 -4.05
N LEU A 269 2.96 19.34 -3.47
CA LEU A 269 3.37 20.55 -2.75
C LEU A 269 3.55 21.73 -3.73
N GLY A 270 4.24 21.50 -4.85
CA GLY A 270 4.44 22.54 -5.88
C GLY A 270 3.15 23.05 -6.52
N LYS A 271 2.10 22.23 -6.53
CA LYS A 271 0.74 22.62 -6.97
C LYS A 271 -0.06 23.39 -5.91
N ASN A 272 0.52 23.66 -4.74
CA ASN A 272 -0.17 24.27 -3.60
C ASN A 272 -1.48 23.55 -3.23
N ARG A 273 -1.49 22.20 -3.33
CA ARG A 273 -2.67 21.39 -2.96
C ARG A 273 -3.03 21.53 -1.49
N TYR A 274 -2.04 21.78 -0.65
CA TYR A 274 -2.17 21.81 0.80
C TYR A 274 -1.94 23.23 1.31
N PRO A 275 -2.98 23.91 1.81
CA PRO A 275 -2.80 25.18 2.49
C PRO A 275 -1.87 25.04 3.71
N PRO A 276 -1.17 26.11 4.13
CA PRO A 276 -0.18 26.02 5.21
C PRO A 276 -0.70 25.44 6.52
N HIS A 277 -1.97 25.70 6.86
CA HIS A 277 -2.57 25.15 8.09
C HIS A 277 -2.84 23.65 7.99
N ILE A 278 -3.17 23.13 6.81
CA ILE A 278 -3.33 21.68 6.56
C ILE A 278 -1.98 20.99 6.61
N LEU A 279 -0.95 21.57 5.97
CA LEU A 279 0.42 21.04 6.06
C LEU A 279 0.89 20.95 7.52
N ARG A 280 0.69 22.01 8.31
CA ARG A 280 1.03 21.99 9.74
C ARG A 280 0.30 20.86 10.48
N GLN A 281 -1.01 20.71 10.27
CA GLN A 281 -1.76 19.62 10.91
C GLN A 281 -1.30 18.22 10.48
N MET A 282 -0.89 18.06 9.22
CA MET A 282 -0.32 16.80 8.74
C MET A 282 1.02 16.50 9.45
N HIS A 283 1.87 17.51 9.65
CA HIS A 283 3.09 17.39 10.44
C HIS A 283 2.80 17.08 11.91
N ASP A 284 1.88 17.82 12.53
CA ASP A 284 1.47 17.57 13.92
C ASP A 284 0.97 16.12 14.08
N ASN A 285 0.24 15.59 13.09
CA ASN A 285 -0.22 14.20 13.11
C ASN A 285 0.92 13.17 12.97
N ALA A 286 1.99 13.50 12.25
CA ALA A 286 3.17 12.64 12.15
C ALA A 286 4.09 12.74 13.38
N ASP A 287 4.06 13.89 14.07
CA ASP A 287 4.85 14.16 15.28
C ASP A 287 4.15 13.67 16.56
N LYS A 288 2.83 13.46 16.54
CA LYS A 288 2.06 12.86 17.63
C LYS A 288 2.62 11.46 17.94
N LYS A 289 3.55 11.40 18.89
CA LYS A 289 3.90 10.17 19.58
C LYS A 289 2.62 9.58 20.17
N LYS A 290 2.52 8.26 20.19
CA LYS A 290 1.47 7.59 20.97
C LYS A 290 1.71 7.93 22.44
N GLU A 291 1.07 8.99 22.92
CA GLU A 291 0.92 9.32 24.34
C GLU A 291 0.26 8.17 25.14
N ASN A 292 -0.17 7.10 24.48
CA ASN A 292 -0.86 5.95 25.07
C ASN A 292 0.05 4.78 25.46
N ASP A 293 1.32 4.75 25.06
CA ASP A 293 2.25 3.70 25.50
C ASP A 293 2.97 4.19 26.77
N ASN A 294 2.19 4.31 27.85
CA ASN A 294 2.57 4.75 29.21
C ASN A 294 3.53 3.78 29.91
N GLU A 295 4.77 3.65 29.44
CA GLU A 295 5.86 3.15 30.29
C GLU A 295 7.07 4.07 30.17
N GLU A 296 7.40 4.66 31.33
CA GLU A 296 8.49 5.59 31.62
C GLU A 296 9.86 4.91 31.44
N GLU A 297 10.21 4.49 30.22
CA GLU A 297 11.63 4.26 29.93
C GLU A 297 12.33 5.63 29.88
N GLU A 298 12.87 6.03 31.03
CA GLU A 298 13.75 7.17 31.23
C GLU A 298 15.02 7.03 30.37
N GLY A 299 14.87 7.37 29.10
CA GLY A 299 15.90 7.37 28.09
C GLY A 299 15.35 8.09 26.87
N GLU A 300 15.26 9.42 26.94
CA GLU A 300 14.81 10.28 25.85
C GLU A 300 15.77 10.20 24.65
N GLU A 301 15.78 9.07 23.93
CA GLU A 301 16.16 9.10 22.54
C GLU A 301 15.12 9.96 21.83
N ASN A 302 15.58 11.03 21.20
CA ASN A 302 14.75 11.92 20.40
C ASN A 302 14.21 11.13 19.20
N ILE A 303 13.10 10.41 19.39
CA ILE A 303 12.45 9.63 18.33
C ILE A 303 11.95 10.63 17.29
N SER A 304 12.70 10.68 16.19
CA SER A 304 12.37 11.40 14.97
C SER A 304 10.99 10.99 14.44
N SER A 305 10.21 11.93 13.93
CA SER A 305 8.86 11.62 13.41
C SER A 305 8.92 10.76 12.15
N MET A 306 7.81 10.12 11.78
CA MET A 306 7.79 9.24 10.59
C MET A 306 8.16 9.99 9.31
N LEU A 307 7.80 11.28 9.23
CA LEU A 307 8.21 12.14 8.10
C LEU A 307 9.71 12.36 8.09
N GLU A 308 10.32 12.67 9.25
CA GLU A 308 11.76 12.87 9.34
C GLU A 308 12.54 11.57 9.07
N GLN A 309 12.09 10.45 9.64
CA GLN A 309 12.70 9.13 9.46
C GLN A 309 12.86 8.80 7.97
N PHE A 310 11.90 9.17 7.12
CA PHE A 310 11.97 8.89 5.69
C PHE A 310 12.42 10.06 4.80
N GLY A 311 12.79 11.21 5.39
CA GLY A 311 13.29 12.36 4.63
C GLY A 311 12.20 13.22 3.99
N TYR A 312 10.96 13.16 4.48
CA TYR A 312 9.79 13.86 3.93
C TYR A 312 9.33 15.05 4.77
N HIS A 313 10.08 15.46 5.80
CA HIS A 313 9.66 16.54 6.68
C HIS A 313 9.91 17.92 6.05
N VAL A 314 8.85 18.59 5.55
CA VAL A 314 8.91 19.90 4.88
C VAL A 314 9.68 20.95 5.69
N TYR A 315 9.38 21.12 6.99
CA TYR A 315 9.98 22.23 7.76
C TYR A 315 11.40 21.97 8.31
N LYS A 316 11.79 20.71 8.50
CA LYS A 316 13.04 20.32 9.18
C LYS A 316 14.09 19.81 8.18
N GLN A 317 13.64 19.23 7.08
CA GLN A 317 14.48 18.65 6.02
C GLN A 317 14.29 19.35 4.68
N ASN A 318 13.55 20.47 4.63
CA ASN A 318 13.32 21.24 3.42
C ASN A 318 12.75 20.41 2.24
N PHE A 319 11.92 19.40 2.53
CA PHE A 319 11.29 18.59 1.49
C PHE A 319 10.37 19.43 0.58
N PRO A 320 10.41 19.27 -0.77
CA PRO A 320 11.11 18.25 -1.54
C PRO A 320 12.51 18.66 -2.05
N HIS A 321 13.02 19.83 -1.65
CA HIS A 321 14.26 20.37 -2.21
C HIS A 321 15.49 19.56 -1.80
N ASN A 322 15.44 18.84 -0.68
CA ASN A 322 16.47 17.87 -0.28
C ASN A 322 16.69 16.71 -1.27
N PHE A 323 15.84 16.56 -2.30
CA PHE A 323 16.02 15.58 -3.39
C PHE A 323 16.46 16.22 -4.72
N GLN A 324 16.61 17.54 -4.77
CA GLN A 324 16.84 18.27 -6.03
C GLN A 324 18.29 18.72 -6.21
N THR A 325 19.13 18.57 -5.21
CA THR A 325 20.41 19.27 -5.16
C THR A 325 21.61 18.33 -5.33
N ASN A 326 22.60 18.80 -6.11
CA ASN A 326 23.79 18.05 -6.53
C ASN A 326 25.08 18.67 -5.95
N THR A 327 25.02 19.52 -4.91
CA THR A 327 26.27 20.10 -4.41
C THR A 327 27.09 19.05 -3.65
N PRO A 328 28.43 19.15 -3.63
CA PRO A 328 29.28 18.20 -2.90
C PRO A 328 29.01 18.13 -1.39
N GLU A 329 28.58 19.24 -0.78
CA GLU A 329 28.18 19.28 0.64
C GLU A 329 26.87 18.53 0.87
N GLU A 330 25.98 18.51 -0.12
CA GLU A 330 24.71 17.79 -0.08
C GLU A 330 24.84 16.31 -0.51
N GLN A 331 25.87 15.96 -1.29
CA GLN A 331 26.26 14.55 -1.48
C GLN A 331 26.63 13.89 -0.15
N GLN A 332 27.22 14.65 0.78
CA GLN A 332 27.46 14.17 2.14
C GLN A 332 26.15 13.94 2.89
N GLU A 333 25.15 14.82 2.72
CA GLU A 333 23.82 14.66 3.32
C GLU A 333 23.06 13.46 2.74
N GLU A 334 23.15 13.22 1.43
CA GLU A 334 22.60 12.01 0.79
C GLU A 334 23.25 10.74 1.35
N GLU A 335 24.56 10.73 1.49
CA GLU A 335 25.29 9.63 2.14
C GLU A 335 24.88 9.46 3.60
N ASP A 336 24.58 10.53 4.32
CA ASP A 336 24.12 10.47 5.71
C ASP A 336 22.69 9.94 5.81
N ILE A 337 21.80 10.29 4.87
CA ILE A 337 20.45 9.69 4.75
C ILE A 337 20.57 8.19 4.42
N LYS A 338 21.45 7.81 3.50
CA LYS A 338 21.72 6.40 3.18
C LYS A 338 22.23 5.65 4.40
N LYS A 339 23.16 6.24 5.17
CA LYS A 339 23.63 5.68 6.44
C LYS A 339 22.50 5.57 7.45
N GLN A 340 21.57 6.54 7.51
CA GLN A 340 20.42 6.49 8.40
C GLN A 340 19.44 5.37 8.00
N MET A 341 19.13 5.22 6.72
CA MET A 341 18.30 4.12 6.20
C MET A 341 18.96 2.77 6.48
N HIS A 342 20.26 2.65 6.18
CA HIS A 342 21.03 1.45 6.49
C HIS A 342 21.11 1.19 7.99
N ALA A 343 21.16 2.23 8.83
CA ALA A 343 21.10 2.11 10.29
C ALA A 343 19.73 1.65 10.77
N ILE A 344 18.63 2.12 10.16
CA ILE A 344 17.27 1.64 10.46
C ILE A 344 17.14 0.16 10.09
N GLU A 345 17.58 -0.22 8.88
CA GLU A 345 17.63 -1.61 8.46
C GLU A 345 18.48 -2.41 9.45
N LYS A 346 19.72 -2.01 9.71
CA LYS A 346 20.62 -2.71 10.64
C LYS A 346 20.10 -2.77 12.07
N ALA A 347 19.42 -1.72 12.57
CA ALA A 347 18.79 -1.71 13.88
C ALA A 347 17.64 -2.73 13.97
N CYS A 348 16.89 -2.91 12.87
CA CYS A 348 15.94 -4.01 12.74
C CYS A 348 16.62 -5.40 12.70
N PHE A 349 17.91 -5.52 12.34
CA PHE A 349 18.57 -6.81 12.05
C PHE A 349 19.79 -7.20 12.88
N SER A 350 20.31 -6.36 13.76
CA SER A 350 21.65 -6.56 14.38
C SER A 350 21.77 -7.70 15.41
N GLY A 351 20.74 -8.53 15.59
CA GLY A 351 20.81 -9.74 16.41
C GLY A 351 21.53 -10.91 15.73
N LYS A 352 22.87 -10.87 15.61
CA LYS A 352 23.77 -11.89 15.00
C LYS A 352 23.73 -13.32 15.56
N LYS A 353 22.71 -13.72 16.31
CA LYS A 353 22.48 -15.14 16.62
C LYS A 353 21.78 -15.76 15.41
N LYS A 354 22.13 -16.99 15.02
CA LYS A 354 21.38 -17.82 14.05
C LYS A 354 19.94 -18.01 14.54
N LYS A 355 19.12 -16.97 14.47
CA LYS A 355 17.72 -16.98 14.89
C LYS A 355 16.97 -17.80 13.85
N LYS A 356 16.00 -18.58 14.32
CA LYS A 356 15.08 -19.29 13.43
C LYS A 356 14.42 -18.26 12.52
N LYS A 357 14.35 -18.55 11.22
CA LYS A 357 13.64 -17.69 10.26
C LYS A 357 12.20 -17.47 10.73
N GLY A 358 11.86 -16.23 11.01
CA GLY A 358 10.54 -15.81 11.45
C GLY A 358 9.56 -15.74 10.29
N THR A 359 8.27 -15.62 10.60
CA THR A 359 7.25 -15.30 9.59
C THR A 359 6.17 -14.40 10.18
N VAL A 360 5.72 -13.40 9.42
CA VAL A 360 4.55 -12.58 9.78
C VAL A 360 3.29 -13.24 9.23
N ARG A 361 2.21 -13.20 10.01
CA ARG A 361 0.86 -13.51 9.53
C ARG A 361 0.19 -12.22 9.03
N VAL A 362 -0.21 -12.23 7.76
CA VAL A 362 -0.81 -11.08 7.07
C VAL A 362 -2.32 -11.29 6.97
N ASN A 363 -3.09 -10.20 6.92
CA ASN A 363 -4.56 -10.21 6.94
C ASN A 363 -5.14 -10.81 8.23
N VAL A 364 -4.40 -10.73 9.34
CA VAL A 364 -4.83 -11.16 10.68
C VAL A 364 -4.66 -10.00 11.64
N GLY A 365 -5.75 -9.63 12.31
CA GLY A 365 -5.78 -8.48 13.23
C GLY A 365 -6.69 -7.35 12.73
N PRO A 366 -6.80 -6.26 13.51
CA PRO A 366 -7.64 -5.11 13.17
C PRO A 366 -7.12 -4.37 11.93
N GLU A 367 -8.03 -3.74 11.19
CA GLU A 367 -7.69 -2.75 10.16
C GLU A 367 -7.36 -1.41 10.84
N ILE A 368 -6.48 -0.60 10.23
CA ILE A 368 -6.16 0.76 10.69
C ILE A 368 -7.39 1.65 10.56
N ARG A 369 -8.09 1.55 9.42
CA ARG A 369 -9.31 2.31 9.21
C ARG A 369 -10.46 1.67 9.95
N ILE A 370 -11.20 2.50 10.68
CA ILE A 370 -12.47 2.08 11.24
C ILE A 370 -13.50 1.87 10.11
N PRO A 371 -14.49 0.97 10.27
CA PRO A 371 -15.47 0.67 9.22
C PRO A 371 -16.25 1.89 8.72
N ASP A 372 -16.49 2.88 9.58
CA ASP A 372 -17.28 4.08 9.31
C ASP A 372 -16.42 5.31 8.98
N ASP A 373 -15.14 5.12 8.61
CA ASP A 373 -14.28 6.21 8.14
C ASP A 373 -14.94 6.88 6.91
N PRO A 374 -15.19 8.21 6.92
CA PRO A 374 -15.80 8.92 5.79
C PRO A 374 -14.89 9.02 4.56
N TYR A 375 -13.65 8.51 4.67
CA TYR A 375 -12.66 8.38 3.61
C TYR A 375 -12.40 6.90 3.30
N GLY A 376 -11.35 6.58 2.52
CA GLY A 376 -11.11 5.20 2.12
C GLY A 376 -12.21 4.64 1.20
N ARG A 377 -12.82 3.52 1.59
CA ARG A 377 -13.91 2.87 0.82
C ARG A 377 -15.15 3.76 0.64
N ALA A 378 -15.42 4.68 1.57
CA ALA A 378 -16.55 5.59 1.50
C ALA A 378 -16.42 6.61 0.34
N MET A 379 -15.20 6.88 -0.13
CA MET A 379 -14.97 7.81 -1.24
C MET A 379 -15.64 7.36 -2.55
N THR A 380 -15.79 6.06 -2.78
CA THR A 380 -16.48 5.54 -3.97
C THR A 380 -17.97 5.86 -3.94
N ALA A 381 -18.62 5.69 -2.79
CA ALA A 381 -20.03 6.02 -2.63
C ALA A 381 -20.26 7.52 -2.75
N TRP A 382 -19.40 8.32 -2.12
CA TRP A 382 -19.42 9.79 -2.25
C TRP A 382 -19.26 10.23 -3.71
N ARG A 383 -18.26 9.74 -4.45
CA ARG A 383 -18.09 10.08 -5.87
C ARG A 383 -19.35 9.77 -6.67
N LYS A 384 -19.93 8.57 -6.48
CA LYS A 384 -21.13 8.16 -7.22
C LYS A 384 -22.30 9.11 -6.99
N GLN A 385 -22.50 9.56 -5.76
CA GLN A 385 -23.52 10.55 -5.43
C GLN A 385 -23.31 11.88 -6.18
N GLU A 386 -22.07 12.36 -6.27
CA GLU A 386 -21.75 13.62 -6.95
C GLU A 386 -21.74 13.53 -8.48
N THR A 387 -21.61 12.32 -9.04
CA THR A 387 -21.42 12.09 -10.49
C THR A 387 -22.61 11.41 -11.16
N ASP A 388 -23.78 11.39 -10.50
CA ASP A 388 -24.96 10.65 -10.96
C ASP A 388 -24.61 9.20 -11.34
N ASP A 389 -24.06 8.46 -10.38
CA ASP A 389 -23.54 7.09 -10.55
C ASP A 389 -22.46 6.93 -11.63
N GLY A 390 -21.77 8.03 -11.96
CA GLY A 390 -20.73 8.09 -12.99
C GLY A 390 -21.23 8.52 -14.37
N ASN A 391 -22.52 8.86 -14.52
CA ASN A 391 -23.07 9.41 -15.77
C ASN A 391 -22.53 10.81 -16.08
N VAL A 392 -22.14 11.56 -15.05
CA VAL A 392 -21.57 12.90 -15.15
C VAL A 392 -20.21 12.91 -14.43
N PRO A 393 -19.14 12.38 -15.06
CA PRO A 393 -17.83 12.33 -14.43
C PRO A 393 -17.32 13.73 -14.13
N PHE A 394 -16.53 13.88 -13.07
CA PHE A 394 -15.87 15.14 -12.77
C PHE A 394 -14.95 15.57 -13.92
N PRO A 395 -14.79 16.89 -14.15
CA PRO A 395 -13.88 17.38 -15.16
C PRO A 395 -12.44 16.93 -14.86
N THR A 396 -11.81 16.31 -15.84
CA THR A 396 -10.43 15.81 -15.74
C THR A 396 -9.51 16.49 -16.72
N GLU A 397 -8.26 16.64 -16.34
CA GLU A 397 -7.17 16.99 -17.23
C GLU A 397 -6.41 15.73 -17.62
N GLN A 398 -5.95 15.66 -18.88
CA GLN A 398 -4.93 14.68 -19.21
C GLN A 398 -3.72 14.98 -18.35
N ARG A 399 -3.19 13.94 -17.70
CA ARG A 399 -2.01 14.05 -16.86
C ARG A 399 -0.84 14.44 -17.78
N GLY A 400 -0.51 15.74 -17.81
CA GLY A 400 0.53 16.29 -18.68
C GLY A 400 1.82 15.47 -18.56
N GLY A 401 2.31 15.02 -19.71
CA GLY A 401 3.54 14.21 -19.83
C GLY A 401 4.78 14.95 -19.41
#